data_AF-A0A2R6NNJ3-F1
#
_entry.id   AF-A0A2R6NNJ3-F1
#
_cell.length_a   1.000
_cell.length_b   1.000
_cell.length_c   1.000
_cell.angle_alpha   90.00
_cell.angle_beta   90.00
_cell.angle_gamma   90.00
#
_symmetry.space_group_name_H-M   'P 1'
#
loop_
_entity.id
_entity.type
_entity.pdbx_description
1 polymer ?
#
loop_
_entity_poly.entity_id
_entity_poly.type
_entity_poly.pdbx_seq_one_letter_code
_entity_poly.pdbx_strand_id
1 'polypeptide(L)'
;MEFVNLSHTAIEPDADGVPIAIPSRQMAFGSFATLFPPTDRSFEALLFRLGHALFDPIDLRLADAVTVDIRNRITTLRRKTALSKWLQSAVSTAVDADVRENPGDCTATVFALLTGDQVEKACNVAMDNGNVKLATLLAQAGGDEEFKEDIRAQLAVWREQRIDAHVDENIRKVYALLAGVVDILEGSKGSGFERCPDVHLSKGLDWKRAFGLHFWFGDALDAPASSAFESYSRHMSQEGSSVAQPVPWYKEESDQCTTGWKLPSGSEPPDALFSLIKLSSKPACSLSQVLTPLSFSPSPSDYRLPWHLYILLSRCLRIRDFADRGDPGVRADEDDASSESGVEGHSPSADLLASSFALQLEQTGMLQEAVFVLLHIEGSSGRRRAIKDLLGRNAIRLDDWITRGLIGSLKIPMAWINEAKAVHALASGNVYEAYELYLAAGMYNSAHELAVLELAPDAIIKDDLELLKDLFERIDGHAVDGWHVRGKAFLDYAHAMTRLPELRERLVGVNAVPDVTDSTELEELSRSVPKLIGILPDVLHDHSDIRHTAALAEMISGLTLRLDQLRPPALGSLRSAPVPEATKLHHMRSVAYEKFLRTIEVA
;
A
#
# COMPACT_ATOMS: atom_id res chain seq x y z
N MET A 1 0.39 13.68 -3.20
CA MET A 1 -0.05 13.46 -1.80
C MET A 1 0.95 12.61 -1.04
N GLU A 2 1.65 11.70 -1.73
CA GLU A 2 2.68 10.84 -1.14
C GLU A 2 3.79 11.64 -0.45
N PHE A 3 4.22 12.78 -1.02
CA PHE A 3 5.25 13.64 -0.39
C PHE A 3 4.84 14.21 0.98
N VAL A 4 3.58 14.59 1.16
CA VAL A 4 3.07 15.06 2.46
C VAL A 4 2.98 13.89 3.44
N ASN A 5 2.61 12.71 2.94
CA ASN A 5 2.56 11.53 3.78
C ASN A 5 3.98 11.13 4.24
N LEU A 6 4.97 11.19 3.35
CA LEU A 6 6.37 10.87 3.62
C LEU A 6 7.03 11.84 4.62
N SER A 7 6.71 13.14 4.58
CA SER A 7 7.27 14.11 5.55
C SER A 7 6.73 13.94 6.96
N HIS A 8 5.57 13.29 7.10
CA HIS A 8 4.82 13.14 8.35
C HIS A 8 4.73 11.67 8.81
N THR A 9 5.45 10.75 8.16
CA THR A 9 5.54 9.34 8.53
C THR A 9 6.97 9.04 8.97
N ALA A 10 7.12 8.49 10.18
CA ALA A 10 8.40 7.99 10.65
C ALA A 10 8.56 6.54 10.18
N ILE A 11 9.73 6.20 9.66
CA ILE A 11 10.05 4.82 9.27
C ILE A 11 11.04 4.26 10.28
N GLU A 12 10.63 3.20 10.97
CA GLU A 12 11.40 2.56 12.04
C GLU A 12 11.45 1.04 11.79
N PRO A 13 12.50 0.33 12.24
CA PRO A 13 12.50 -1.13 12.19
C PRO A 13 11.54 -1.70 13.25
N ASP A 14 10.74 -2.70 12.87
CA ASP A 14 9.93 -3.46 13.82
C ASP A 14 10.78 -4.46 14.64
N ALA A 15 10.12 -5.27 15.48
CA ALA A 15 10.76 -6.30 16.30
C ALA A 15 11.55 -7.35 15.49
N ASP A 16 11.17 -7.60 14.25
CA ASP A 16 11.83 -8.53 13.32
C ASP A 16 12.88 -7.82 12.43
N GLY A 17 13.18 -6.55 12.69
CA GLY A 17 14.09 -5.71 11.91
C GLY A 17 13.55 -5.29 10.54
N VAL A 18 12.24 -5.42 10.30
CA VAL A 18 11.56 -5.01 9.07
C VAL A 18 11.12 -3.55 9.19
N PRO A 19 11.50 -2.67 8.25
CA PRO A 19 11.01 -1.29 8.25
C PRO A 19 9.48 -1.23 8.24
N ILE A 20 8.89 -0.40 9.08
CA ILE A 20 7.47 -0.10 9.18
C ILE A 20 7.27 1.41 9.11
N ALA A 21 6.25 1.85 8.36
CA ALA A 21 5.86 3.26 8.32
C ALA A 21 4.82 3.54 9.40
N ILE A 22 5.15 4.47 10.31
CA ILE A 22 4.30 4.91 11.41
C ILE A 22 3.86 6.35 11.11
N PRO A 23 2.61 6.58 10.70
CA PRO A 23 2.11 7.92 10.44
C PRO A 23 1.96 8.72 11.73
N SER A 24 2.30 10.01 11.67
CA SER A 24 2.14 10.91 12.82
C SER A 24 0.67 11.18 13.14
N ARG A 25 0.34 11.19 14.44
CA ARG A 25 -1.01 11.51 14.93
C ARG A 25 -1.43 12.97 14.71
N GLN A 26 -0.48 13.83 14.35
CA GLN A 26 -0.74 15.24 14.05
C GLN A 26 -1.26 15.44 12.62
N MET A 27 -1.13 14.43 11.76
CA MET A 27 -1.64 14.50 10.40
C MET A 27 -3.17 14.45 10.42
N ALA A 28 -3.79 15.46 9.81
CA ALA A 28 -5.23 15.63 9.75
C ALA A 28 -5.67 15.90 8.31
N PHE A 29 -6.98 15.88 8.04
CA PHE A 29 -7.52 16.19 6.72
C PHE A 29 -7.15 17.62 6.28
N GLY A 30 -7.03 18.55 7.22
CA GLY A 30 -6.60 19.93 6.99
C GLY A 30 -5.24 20.04 6.31
N SER A 31 -4.29 19.15 6.64
CA SER A 31 -2.96 19.12 6.00
C SER A 31 -3.04 18.79 4.51
N PHE A 32 -3.99 17.95 4.11
CA PHE A 32 -4.25 17.65 2.70
C PHE A 32 -5.10 18.73 2.04
N ALA A 33 -6.05 19.33 2.77
CA ALA A 33 -6.88 20.41 2.26
C ALA A 33 -6.06 21.65 1.87
N THR A 34 -4.93 21.92 2.55
CA THR A 34 -4.02 23.03 2.20
C THR A 34 -3.27 22.85 0.88
N LEU A 35 -3.23 21.63 0.32
CA LEU A 35 -2.64 21.41 -1.00
C LEU A 35 -3.49 21.99 -2.13
N PHE A 36 -4.79 22.21 -1.88
CA PHE A 36 -5.73 22.70 -2.87
C PHE A 36 -6.00 24.20 -2.66
N PRO A 37 -5.96 25.03 -3.71
CA PRO A 37 -6.38 26.43 -3.63
C PRO A 37 -7.82 26.55 -3.10
N PRO A 38 -8.17 27.59 -2.32
CA PRO A 38 -9.51 27.71 -1.72
C PRO A 38 -10.63 27.82 -2.78
N THR A 39 -10.30 28.26 -3.99
CA THR A 39 -11.23 28.36 -5.13
C THR A 39 -11.42 27.03 -5.86
N ASP A 40 -10.57 26.04 -5.63
CA ASP A 40 -10.69 24.73 -6.27
C ASP A 40 -11.92 24.01 -5.72
N ARG A 41 -12.77 23.51 -6.63
CA ARG A 41 -14.00 22.77 -6.33
C ARG A 41 -13.98 21.37 -6.91
N SER A 42 -12.80 20.86 -7.26
CA SER A 42 -12.60 19.47 -7.64
C SER A 42 -13.12 18.51 -6.56
N PHE A 43 -13.52 17.30 -6.99
CA PHE A 43 -14.02 16.27 -6.08
C PHE A 43 -13.03 15.98 -4.94
N GLU A 44 -11.73 15.92 -5.23
CA GLU A 44 -10.69 15.67 -4.22
C GLU A 44 -10.60 16.82 -3.19
N ALA A 45 -10.64 18.07 -3.65
CA ALA A 45 -10.65 19.22 -2.76
C ALA A 45 -11.89 19.21 -1.84
N LEU A 46 -13.06 18.87 -2.38
CA LEU A 46 -14.29 18.73 -1.60
C LEU A 46 -14.20 17.57 -0.59
N LEU A 47 -13.62 16.44 -0.98
CA LEU A 47 -13.43 15.26 -0.13
C LEU A 47 -12.58 15.57 1.10
N PHE A 48 -11.39 16.17 0.91
CA PHE A 48 -10.51 16.49 2.04
C PHE A 48 -11.08 17.62 2.91
N ARG A 49 -11.75 18.62 2.33
CA ARG A 49 -12.43 19.66 3.12
C ARG A 49 -13.62 19.12 3.91
N LEU A 50 -14.34 18.14 3.37
CA LEU A 50 -15.41 17.45 4.10
C LEU A 50 -14.82 16.68 5.28
N GLY A 51 -13.74 15.94 5.04
CA GLY A 51 -13.03 15.22 6.10
C GLY A 51 -12.56 16.17 7.21
N HIS A 52 -12.03 17.34 6.84
CA HIS A 52 -11.66 18.39 7.80
C HIS A 52 -12.85 18.89 8.62
N ALA A 53 -14.00 19.12 7.99
CA ALA A 53 -15.20 19.59 8.70
C ALA A 53 -15.79 18.52 9.66
N LEU A 54 -15.67 17.23 9.31
CA LEU A 54 -16.29 16.14 10.06
C LEU A 54 -15.39 15.54 11.15
N PHE A 55 -14.10 15.34 10.86
CA PHE A 55 -13.24 14.44 11.62
C PHE A 55 -12.07 15.15 12.32
N ASP A 56 -11.59 16.27 11.80
CA ASP A 56 -10.41 16.93 12.38
C ASP A 56 -10.69 17.45 13.80
N PRO A 57 -9.64 17.50 14.65
CA PRO A 57 -9.75 18.07 15.98
C PRO A 57 -10.05 19.58 15.89
N ILE A 58 -11.11 20.02 16.55
CA ILE A 58 -11.48 21.45 16.61
C ILE A 58 -10.92 22.04 17.89
N ASP A 59 -10.01 23.01 17.77
CA ASP A 59 -9.58 23.81 18.90
C ASP A 59 -10.73 24.70 19.39
N LEU A 60 -11.27 24.37 20.56
CA LEU A 60 -12.41 25.07 21.13
C LEU A 60 -12.00 26.42 21.74
N ARG A 61 -10.71 26.62 22.08
CA ARG A 61 -10.21 27.80 22.80
C ARG A 61 -11.04 28.17 24.04
N LEU A 62 -11.48 27.15 24.77
CA LEU A 62 -12.24 27.29 26.01
C LEU A 62 -11.30 27.10 27.20
N ALA A 63 -11.54 27.84 28.30
CA ALA A 63 -10.83 27.61 29.55
C ALA A 63 -11.17 26.22 30.14
N ASP A 64 -10.23 25.61 30.86
CA ASP A 64 -10.38 24.25 31.42
C ASP A 64 -11.46 24.14 32.52
N ALA A 65 -11.97 25.28 33.02
CA ALA A 65 -13.04 25.33 34.02
C ALA A 65 -14.45 25.06 33.45
N VAL A 66 -14.61 24.92 32.13
CA VAL A 66 -15.92 24.69 31.48
C VAL A 66 -16.33 23.23 31.60
N THR A 67 -17.59 22.97 31.94
CA THR A 67 -18.13 21.60 32.06
C THR A 67 -18.08 20.84 30.73
N VAL A 68 -17.94 19.51 30.81
CA VAL A 68 -17.84 18.62 29.65
C VAL A 68 -19.07 18.73 28.74
N ASP A 69 -20.26 18.93 29.30
CA ASP A 69 -21.50 19.07 28.53
C ASP A 69 -21.52 20.31 27.64
N ILE A 70 -21.05 21.44 28.17
CA ILE A 70 -20.94 22.69 27.41
C ILE A 70 -19.88 22.52 26.31
N ARG A 71 -18.76 21.87 26.64
CA ARG A 71 -17.70 21.56 25.67
C ARG A 71 -18.24 20.71 24.51
N ASN A 72 -19.02 19.67 24.80
CA ASN A 72 -19.64 18.81 23.80
C ASN A 72 -20.66 19.57 22.96
N ARG A 73 -21.52 20.39 23.56
CA ARG A 73 -22.50 21.20 22.84
C ARG A 73 -21.83 22.19 21.88
N ILE A 74 -20.80 22.91 22.34
CA ILE A 74 -20.03 23.84 21.49
C ILE A 74 -19.33 23.08 20.36
N THR A 75 -18.79 21.89 20.63
CA THR A 75 -18.18 21.04 19.58
C THR A 75 -19.18 20.66 18.52
N THR A 76 -20.38 20.20 18.91
CA THR A 76 -21.46 19.86 17.98
C THR A 76 -21.88 21.07 17.14
N LEU A 77 -22.05 22.24 17.76
CA LEU A 77 -22.38 23.48 17.04
C LEU A 77 -21.29 23.87 16.04
N ARG A 78 -20.01 23.85 16.45
CA ARG A 78 -18.90 24.19 15.54
C ARG A 78 -18.76 23.20 14.39
N ARG A 79 -18.94 21.90 14.65
CA ARG A 79 -18.97 20.87 13.59
C ARG A 79 -20.12 21.09 12.62
N LYS A 80 -21.32 21.39 13.15
CA LYS A 80 -22.49 21.71 12.33
C LYS A 80 -22.25 22.93 11.45
N THR A 81 -21.67 24.01 12.00
CA THR A 81 -21.30 25.19 11.22
C THR A 81 -20.23 24.89 10.17
N ALA A 82 -19.22 24.07 10.49
CA ALA A 82 -18.18 23.68 9.53
C ALA A 82 -18.76 22.86 8.37
N LEU A 83 -19.63 21.89 8.67
CA LEU A 83 -20.33 21.10 7.66
C LEU A 83 -21.27 21.97 6.81
N SER A 84 -21.97 22.93 7.43
CA SER A 84 -22.81 23.91 6.71
C SER A 84 -21.99 24.70 5.69
N LYS A 85 -20.87 25.29 6.13
CA LYS A 85 -19.97 26.06 5.26
C LYS A 85 -19.40 25.23 4.12
N TRP A 86 -19.03 23.98 4.40
CA TRP A 86 -18.59 23.06 3.37
C TRP A 86 -19.69 22.80 2.34
N LEU A 87 -20.91 22.53 2.79
CA LEU A 87 -22.05 22.22 1.92
C LEU A 87 -22.43 23.43 1.06
N GLN A 88 -22.44 24.64 1.63
CA GLN A 88 -22.60 25.90 0.90
C GLN A 88 -21.56 26.03 -0.23
N SER A 89 -20.29 25.74 0.07
CA SER A 89 -19.22 25.77 -0.93
C SER A 89 -19.41 24.71 -2.02
N ALA A 90 -19.81 23.49 -1.66
CA ALA A 90 -20.00 22.38 -2.59
C ALA A 90 -21.17 22.63 -3.57
N VAL A 91 -22.22 23.30 -3.09
CA VAL A 91 -23.47 23.55 -3.83
C VAL A 91 -23.44 24.87 -4.62
N SER A 92 -22.55 25.80 -4.27
CA SER A 92 -22.55 27.15 -4.85
C SER A 92 -22.45 27.20 -6.39
N THR A 93 -21.72 26.30 -7.05
CA THR A 93 -21.69 26.25 -8.54
C THR A 93 -23.04 25.94 -9.16
N ALA A 94 -23.75 24.96 -8.59
CA ALA A 94 -25.06 24.54 -9.06
C ALA A 94 -26.10 25.65 -8.83
N VAL A 95 -26.06 26.29 -7.65
CA VAL A 95 -26.95 27.42 -7.34
C VAL A 95 -26.69 28.61 -8.27
N ASP A 96 -25.43 28.95 -8.52
CA ASP A 96 -25.08 30.03 -9.45
C ASP A 96 -25.46 29.70 -10.91
N ALA A 97 -25.57 28.41 -11.28
CA ALA A 97 -26.10 27.98 -12.57
C ALA A 97 -27.62 28.20 -12.65
N ASP A 98 -28.39 27.72 -11.68
CA ASP A 98 -29.84 27.89 -11.61
C ASP A 98 -30.27 29.37 -11.62
N VAL A 99 -29.54 30.21 -10.88
CA VAL A 99 -29.80 31.66 -10.83
C VAL A 99 -29.55 32.31 -12.19
N ARG A 100 -28.57 31.83 -12.97
CA ARG A 100 -28.29 32.32 -14.33
C ARG A 100 -29.31 31.85 -15.35
N GLU A 101 -29.87 30.65 -15.18
CA GLU A 101 -30.89 30.11 -16.08
C GLU A 101 -32.24 30.83 -15.96
N ASN A 102 -32.58 31.32 -14.76
CA ASN A 102 -33.86 31.96 -14.48
C ASN A 102 -33.74 33.44 -14.04
N PRO A 103 -33.18 34.35 -14.87
CA PRO A 103 -32.88 35.72 -14.45
C PRO A 103 -34.13 36.60 -14.27
N GLY A 104 -35.31 36.14 -14.70
CA GLY A 104 -36.56 36.91 -14.66
C GLY A 104 -37.54 36.54 -13.54
N ASP A 105 -37.32 35.41 -12.86
CA ASP A 105 -38.22 34.95 -11.79
C ASP A 105 -37.58 35.17 -10.41
N CYS A 106 -38.05 36.20 -9.71
CA CYS A 106 -37.61 36.52 -8.35
C CYS A 106 -37.85 35.37 -7.38
N THR A 107 -38.96 34.64 -7.49
CA THR A 107 -39.31 33.62 -6.49
C THR A 107 -38.51 32.35 -6.73
N ALA A 108 -38.25 32.00 -7.99
CA ALA A 108 -37.31 30.94 -8.35
C ALA A 108 -35.88 31.25 -7.91
N THR A 109 -35.40 32.49 -8.14
CA THR A 109 -34.03 32.89 -7.74
C THR A 109 -33.88 32.91 -6.22
N VAL A 110 -34.88 33.38 -5.47
CA VAL A 110 -34.91 33.27 -4.00
C VAL A 110 -34.85 31.81 -3.56
N PHE A 111 -35.66 30.93 -4.14
CA PHE A 111 -35.62 29.50 -3.82
C PHE A 111 -34.25 28.88 -4.11
N ALA A 112 -33.66 29.17 -5.28
CA ALA A 112 -32.33 28.69 -5.64
C ALA A 112 -31.27 29.15 -4.63
N LEU A 113 -31.28 30.41 -4.22
CA LEU A 113 -30.35 30.94 -3.20
C LEU A 113 -30.53 30.28 -1.83
N LEU A 114 -31.77 29.97 -1.43
CA LEU A 114 -32.05 29.21 -0.20
C LEU A 114 -31.53 27.78 -0.25
N THR A 115 -31.54 27.13 -1.43
CA THR A 115 -30.94 25.80 -1.59
C THR A 115 -29.41 25.79 -1.46
N GLY A 116 -28.77 26.95 -1.32
CA GLY A 116 -27.35 27.10 -0.99
C GLY A 116 -27.09 27.83 0.33
N ASP A 117 -28.11 27.97 1.20
CA ASP A 117 -28.07 28.71 2.48
C ASP A 117 -27.52 30.14 2.34
N GLN A 118 -27.77 30.78 1.19
CA GLN A 118 -27.38 32.17 0.92
C GLN A 118 -28.51 33.13 1.30
N VAL A 119 -28.96 33.05 2.56
CA VAL A 119 -30.12 33.79 3.08
C VAL A 119 -29.98 35.29 2.87
N GLU A 120 -28.79 35.86 3.11
CA GLU A 120 -28.54 37.30 2.92
C GLU A 120 -28.79 37.76 1.48
N LYS A 121 -28.31 36.99 0.49
CA LYS A 121 -28.54 37.31 -0.93
C LYS A 121 -30.00 37.13 -1.30
N ALA A 122 -30.66 36.08 -0.78
CA ALA A 122 -32.08 35.83 -1.01
C ALA A 122 -32.94 36.99 -0.46
N CYS A 123 -32.62 37.51 0.72
CA CYS A 123 -33.26 38.69 1.30
C CYS A 123 -33.10 39.92 0.40
N ASN A 124 -31.89 40.19 -0.09
CA ASN A 124 -31.63 41.33 -0.98
C ASN A 124 -32.44 41.22 -2.28
N VAL A 125 -32.44 40.05 -2.92
CA VAL A 125 -33.25 39.82 -4.14
C VAL A 125 -34.74 40.03 -3.87
N ALA A 126 -35.26 39.57 -2.73
CA ALA A 126 -36.65 39.80 -2.36
C ALA A 126 -36.96 41.28 -2.10
N MET A 127 -36.03 42.02 -1.47
CA MET A 127 -36.16 43.47 -1.25
C MET A 127 -36.15 44.25 -2.57
N ASP A 128 -35.21 43.94 -3.46
CA ASP A 128 -35.05 44.62 -4.76
C ASP A 128 -36.28 44.45 -5.66
N ASN A 129 -36.97 43.30 -5.53
CA ASN A 129 -38.22 43.03 -6.23
C ASN A 129 -39.48 43.59 -5.52
N GLY A 130 -39.31 44.35 -4.43
CA GLY A 130 -40.41 44.98 -3.69
C GLY A 130 -41.20 44.04 -2.75
N ASN A 131 -40.76 42.79 -2.60
CA ASN A 131 -41.39 41.78 -1.73
C ASN A 131 -40.87 41.88 -0.29
N VAL A 132 -41.10 43.02 0.36
CA VAL A 132 -40.56 43.31 1.71
C VAL A 132 -41.03 42.30 2.77
N LYS A 133 -42.29 41.83 2.69
CA LYS A 133 -42.82 40.81 3.61
C LYS A 133 -42.07 39.48 3.49
N LEU A 134 -41.75 39.09 2.26
CA LEU A 134 -40.98 37.87 2.02
C LEU A 134 -39.56 38.05 2.58
N ALA A 135 -38.92 39.19 2.32
CA ALA A 135 -37.60 39.48 2.86
C ALA A 135 -37.54 39.42 4.40
N THR A 136 -38.56 39.91 5.10
CA THR A 136 -38.61 39.81 6.57
C THR A 136 -38.76 38.39 7.08
N LEU A 137 -39.50 37.53 6.35
CA LEU A 137 -39.63 36.11 6.69
C LEU A 137 -38.34 35.33 6.38
N LEU A 138 -37.70 35.65 5.25
CA LEU A 138 -36.42 35.05 4.86
C LEU A 138 -35.31 35.36 5.86
N ALA A 139 -35.30 36.55 6.46
CA ALA A 139 -34.32 36.91 7.50
C ALA A 139 -34.45 36.03 8.77
N GLN A 140 -35.57 35.33 8.94
CA GLN A 140 -35.82 34.38 10.03
C GLN A 140 -35.66 32.91 9.58
N ALA A 141 -35.11 32.67 8.38
CA ALA A 141 -34.88 31.33 7.87
C ALA A 141 -33.91 30.55 8.78
N GLY A 142 -34.27 29.30 9.10
CA GLY A 142 -33.58 28.49 10.10
C GLY A 142 -33.91 28.84 11.56
N GLY A 143 -34.92 29.71 11.76
CA GLY A 143 -35.36 30.21 13.06
C GLY A 143 -35.99 29.17 14.00
N ASP A 144 -36.47 29.67 15.14
CA ASP A 144 -37.00 28.88 16.24
C ASP A 144 -38.27 28.10 15.87
N GLU A 145 -38.57 27.02 16.60
CA GLU A 145 -39.72 26.16 16.28
C GLU A 145 -41.07 26.90 16.32
N GLU A 146 -41.22 27.93 17.15
CA GLU A 146 -42.43 28.77 17.17
C GLU A 146 -42.68 29.44 15.82
N PHE A 147 -41.63 30.02 15.22
CA PHE A 147 -41.71 30.62 13.88
C PHE A 147 -42.10 29.57 12.83
N LYS A 148 -41.50 28.38 12.89
CA LYS A 148 -41.85 27.30 11.95
C LYS A 148 -43.30 26.85 12.12
N GLU A 149 -43.81 26.77 13.36
CA GLU A 149 -45.21 26.44 13.66
C GLU A 149 -46.19 27.49 13.09
N ASP A 150 -45.88 28.78 13.22
CA ASP A 150 -46.69 29.85 12.64
C ASP A 150 -46.78 29.75 11.11
N ILE A 151 -45.66 29.47 10.44
CA ILE A 151 -45.65 29.29 8.97
C ILE A 151 -46.40 28.02 8.56
N ARG A 152 -46.30 26.93 9.34
CA ARG A 152 -47.11 25.71 9.11
C ARG A 152 -48.60 25.99 9.25
N ALA A 153 -49.00 26.77 10.26
CA ALA A 153 -50.39 27.19 10.43
C ALA A 153 -50.87 28.04 9.25
N GLN A 154 -50.04 28.96 8.75
CA GLN A 154 -50.34 29.73 7.55
C GLN A 154 -50.53 28.84 6.30
N LEU A 155 -49.65 27.86 6.08
CA LEU A 155 -49.77 26.90 4.98
C LEU A 155 -51.04 26.03 5.11
N ALA A 156 -51.42 25.65 6.33
CA ALA A 156 -52.65 24.93 6.59
C ALA A 156 -53.88 25.77 6.22
N VAL A 157 -53.90 27.06 6.60
CA VAL A 157 -54.96 28.01 6.22
C VAL A 157 -55.04 28.16 4.70
N TRP A 158 -53.90 28.28 4.01
CA TRP A 158 -53.88 28.36 2.54
C TRP A 158 -54.49 27.14 1.87
N ARG A 159 -54.20 25.95 2.39
CA ARG A 159 -54.74 24.68 1.90
C ARG A 159 -56.24 24.53 2.20
N GLU A 160 -56.67 24.86 3.42
CA GLU A 160 -58.07 24.76 3.84
C GLU A 160 -58.98 25.74 3.07
N GLN A 161 -58.50 26.96 2.86
CA GLN A 161 -59.21 28.01 2.14
C GLN A 161 -58.99 27.96 0.62
N ARG A 162 -58.22 26.98 0.12
CA ARG A 162 -57.91 26.80 -1.32
C ARG A 162 -57.23 28.01 -1.97
N ILE A 163 -56.53 28.80 -1.17
CA ILE A 163 -55.73 29.95 -1.61
C ILE A 163 -54.47 29.46 -2.33
N ASP A 164 -53.98 28.28 -1.95
CA ASP A 164 -52.80 27.63 -2.53
C ASP A 164 -52.86 27.45 -4.05
N ALA A 165 -54.05 27.33 -4.65
CA ALA A 165 -54.23 27.29 -6.11
C ALA A 165 -53.91 28.63 -6.82
N HIS A 166 -53.93 29.74 -6.07
CA HIS A 166 -53.65 31.09 -6.56
C HIS A 166 -52.26 31.60 -6.17
N VAL A 167 -51.51 30.86 -5.35
CA VAL A 167 -50.15 31.21 -4.96
C VAL A 167 -49.16 30.52 -5.89
N ASP A 168 -48.20 31.31 -6.39
CA ASP A 168 -47.10 30.82 -7.22
C ASP A 168 -46.38 29.62 -6.57
N GLU A 169 -45.99 28.65 -7.39
CA GLU A 169 -45.37 27.41 -6.90
C GLU A 169 -44.06 27.69 -6.15
N ASN A 170 -43.24 28.63 -6.62
CA ASN A 170 -41.96 28.93 -6.00
C ASN A 170 -42.14 29.67 -4.66
N ILE A 171 -43.17 30.50 -4.51
CA ILE A 171 -43.53 31.09 -3.21
C ILE A 171 -43.94 30.00 -2.22
N ARG A 172 -44.77 29.03 -2.65
CA ARG A 172 -45.14 27.89 -1.81
C ARG A 172 -43.93 27.07 -1.39
N LYS A 173 -42.95 26.88 -2.29
CA LYS A 173 -41.67 26.23 -1.97
C LYS A 173 -40.90 26.98 -0.89
N VAL A 174 -40.77 28.30 -1.02
CA VAL A 174 -40.07 29.14 -0.02
C VAL A 174 -40.76 29.07 1.34
N TYR A 175 -42.09 29.18 1.40
CA TYR A 175 -42.83 29.06 2.66
C TYR A 175 -42.72 27.65 3.27
N ALA A 176 -42.73 26.60 2.44
CA ALA A 176 -42.53 25.23 2.92
C ALA A 176 -41.14 25.06 3.57
N LEU A 177 -40.09 25.61 2.95
CA LEU A 177 -38.74 25.60 3.55
C LEU A 177 -38.71 26.36 4.89
N LEU A 178 -39.34 27.53 4.98
CA LEU A 178 -39.42 28.29 6.23
C LEU A 178 -40.21 27.56 7.32
N ALA A 179 -41.20 26.74 6.95
CA ALA A 179 -41.94 25.85 7.84
C ALA A 179 -41.13 24.62 8.29
N GLY A 180 -39.93 24.40 7.74
CA GLY A 180 -39.14 23.18 7.94
C GLY A 180 -39.72 21.94 7.24
N VAL A 181 -40.66 22.12 6.30
CA VAL A 181 -41.15 21.04 5.44
C VAL A 181 -40.21 20.95 4.25
N VAL A 182 -39.52 19.82 4.11
CA VAL A 182 -38.42 19.64 3.15
C VAL A 182 -38.73 18.63 2.04
N ASP A 183 -39.91 17.99 2.10
CA ASP A 183 -40.27 16.86 1.22
C ASP A 183 -41.38 17.24 0.25
N ILE A 184 -42.62 17.03 0.67
CA ILE A 184 -43.83 17.20 -0.12
C ILE A 184 -44.72 18.18 0.62
N LEU A 185 -44.99 19.30 -0.02
CA LEU A 185 -46.06 20.18 0.40
C LEU A 185 -47.36 19.71 -0.27
N GLU A 186 -48.27 19.17 0.51
CA GLU A 186 -49.59 18.72 0.03
C GLU A 186 -50.41 19.91 -0.49
N GLY A 187 -50.88 19.80 -1.73
CA GLY A 187 -51.80 20.76 -2.32
C GLY A 187 -53.26 20.46 -2.02
N SER A 188 -54.13 21.45 -2.23
CA SER A 188 -55.57 21.28 -2.11
C SER A 188 -56.10 20.36 -3.22
N LYS A 189 -56.75 19.27 -2.81
CA LYS A 189 -57.33 18.24 -3.71
C LYS A 189 -58.67 18.68 -4.33
N GLY A 190 -58.86 19.97 -4.58
CA GLY A 190 -60.07 20.52 -5.19
C GLY A 190 -60.30 20.05 -6.63
N SER A 191 -61.41 20.49 -7.24
CA SER A 191 -61.73 20.21 -8.64
C SER A 191 -61.59 21.49 -9.47
N GLY A 192 -61.01 21.40 -10.67
CA GLY A 192 -60.85 22.54 -11.57
C GLY A 192 -59.86 23.59 -11.06
N PHE A 193 -60.30 24.85 -10.94
CA PHE A 193 -59.47 26.00 -10.54
C PHE A 193 -59.02 25.98 -9.08
N GLU A 194 -59.60 25.11 -8.25
CA GLU A 194 -59.24 24.92 -6.84
C GLU A 194 -58.28 23.75 -6.62
N ARG A 195 -57.78 23.13 -7.71
CA ARG A 195 -56.85 22.01 -7.61
C ARG A 195 -55.43 22.54 -7.61
N CYS A 196 -54.73 22.35 -6.50
CA CYS A 196 -53.29 22.60 -6.43
C CYS A 196 -52.54 21.27 -6.37
N PRO A 197 -51.56 21.02 -7.27
CA PRO A 197 -50.75 19.82 -7.20
C PRO A 197 -49.80 19.85 -6.00
N ASP A 198 -49.46 18.65 -5.52
CA ASP A 198 -48.42 18.47 -4.50
C ASP A 198 -47.08 18.96 -5.04
N VAL A 199 -46.38 19.75 -4.22
CA VAL A 199 -45.09 20.32 -4.60
C VAL A 199 -43.99 19.52 -3.94
N HIS A 200 -43.17 18.90 -4.79
CA HIS A 200 -41.97 18.19 -4.38
C HIS A 200 -40.80 19.16 -4.36
N LEU A 201 -40.31 19.50 -3.17
CA LEU A 201 -39.23 20.48 -3.00
C LEU A 201 -37.88 19.97 -3.51
N SER A 202 -37.63 18.67 -3.36
CA SER A 202 -36.37 18.02 -3.75
C SER A 202 -36.30 17.66 -5.24
N LYS A 203 -37.39 17.83 -6.00
CA LYS A 203 -37.47 17.36 -7.39
C LYS A 203 -36.59 18.22 -8.30
N GLY A 204 -35.65 17.56 -8.97
CA GLY A 204 -34.70 18.22 -9.88
C GLY A 204 -33.50 18.86 -9.20
N LEU A 205 -33.36 18.70 -7.88
CA LEU A 205 -32.20 19.15 -7.13
C LEU A 205 -31.15 18.04 -7.01
N ASP A 206 -29.88 18.41 -6.98
CA ASP A 206 -28.78 17.50 -6.64
C ASP A 206 -28.97 16.93 -5.24
N TRP A 207 -28.45 15.72 -4.99
CA TRP A 207 -28.53 15.09 -3.67
C TRP A 207 -27.86 15.95 -2.59
N LYS A 208 -26.80 16.70 -2.92
CA LYS A 208 -26.10 17.64 -2.02
C LYS A 208 -27.04 18.76 -1.57
N ARG A 209 -27.82 19.31 -2.50
CA ARG A 209 -28.83 20.36 -2.26
C ARG A 209 -29.99 19.81 -1.46
N ALA A 210 -30.52 18.66 -1.87
CA ALA A 210 -31.60 17.99 -1.15
C ALA A 210 -31.20 17.70 0.31
N PHE A 211 -30.00 17.14 0.54
CA PHE A 211 -29.44 16.96 1.88
C PHE A 211 -29.31 18.29 2.64
N GLY A 212 -28.88 19.35 1.98
CA GLY A 212 -28.81 20.70 2.55
C GLY A 212 -30.15 21.22 3.05
N LEU A 213 -31.25 20.96 2.32
CA LEU A 213 -32.58 21.36 2.77
C LEU A 213 -32.95 20.70 4.11
N HIS A 214 -32.73 19.40 4.25
CA HIS A 214 -32.94 18.69 5.52
C HIS A 214 -32.03 19.22 6.63
N PHE A 215 -30.78 19.53 6.30
CA PHE A 215 -29.77 19.94 7.25
C PHE A 215 -29.96 21.38 7.77
N TRP A 216 -30.39 22.31 6.92
CA TRP A 216 -30.56 23.73 7.28
C TRP A 216 -31.97 24.06 7.79
N PHE A 217 -33.01 23.48 7.19
CA PHE A 217 -34.40 23.85 7.45
C PHE A 217 -35.21 22.78 8.17
N GLY A 218 -34.87 21.50 7.98
CA GLY A 218 -35.64 20.38 8.53
C GLY A 218 -35.53 20.25 10.05
N ASP A 219 -34.31 20.29 10.59
CA ASP A 219 -34.06 20.06 12.01
C ASP A 219 -33.89 21.35 12.84
N ALA A 220 -33.96 21.22 14.16
CA ALA A 220 -33.65 22.30 15.10
C ALA A 220 -32.16 22.70 15.05
N LEU A 221 -31.84 23.94 15.45
CA LEU A 221 -30.46 24.44 15.44
C LEU A 221 -29.51 23.59 16.30
N ASP A 222 -29.97 23.10 17.45
CA ASP A 222 -29.21 22.25 18.37
C ASP A 222 -29.14 20.77 17.97
N ALA A 223 -29.90 20.34 16.94
CA ALA A 223 -29.92 18.95 16.52
C ALA A 223 -28.57 18.54 15.89
N PRO A 224 -28.06 17.32 16.18
CA PRO A 224 -26.80 16.83 15.64
C PRO A 224 -26.91 16.57 14.13
N ALA A 225 -25.79 16.63 13.40
CA ALA A 225 -25.78 16.35 11.95
C ALA A 225 -26.31 14.96 11.58
N SER A 226 -26.30 14.01 12.52
CA SER A 226 -26.83 12.66 12.33
C SER A 226 -28.35 12.61 12.14
N SER A 227 -29.12 13.51 12.78
CA SER A 227 -30.59 13.53 12.60
C SER A 227 -30.97 13.91 11.18
N ALA A 228 -30.29 14.91 10.60
CA ALA A 228 -30.50 15.34 9.22
C ALA A 228 -30.17 14.21 8.24
N PHE A 229 -29.09 13.47 8.50
CA PHE A 229 -28.71 12.29 7.72
C PHE A 229 -29.77 11.18 7.80
N GLU A 230 -30.32 10.91 8.98
CA GLU A 230 -31.38 9.92 9.16
C GLU A 230 -32.68 10.34 8.49
N SER A 231 -33.07 11.61 8.58
CA SER A 231 -34.23 12.16 7.89
C SER A 231 -34.09 11.99 6.38
N TYR A 232 -32.95 12.40 5.82
CA TYR A 232 -32.66 12.25 4.40
C TYR A 232 -32.67 10.78 3.97
N SER A 233 -32.02 9.90 4.73
CA SER A 233 -31.95 8.46 4.44
C SER A 233 -33.32 7.80 4.48
N ARG A 234 -34.18 8.21 5.43
CA ARG A 234 -35.56 7.72 5.53
C ARG A 234 -36.36 8.08 4.29
N HIS A 235 -36.22 9.31 3.79
CA HIS A 235 -37.00 9.79 2.66
C HIS A 235 -36.49 9.24 1.33
N MET A 236 -35.19 9.00 1.20
CA MET A 236 -34.63 8.25 0.08
C MET A 236 -35.15 6.81 0.00
N SER A 237 -35.51 6.20 1.14
CA SER A 237 -35.99 4.81 1.21
C SER A 237 -37.50 4.66 0.95
N GLN A 238 -38.24 5.76 0.82
CA GLN A 238 -39.69 5.74 0.58
C GLN A 238 -39.99 5.54 -0.92
N GLU A 239 -40.98 4.70 -1.22
CA GLU A 239 -41.47 4.51 -2.60
C GLU A 239 -42.13 5.79 -3.12
N GLY A 240 -41.69 6.28 -4.29
CA GLY A 240 -42.16 7.53 -4.88
C GLY A 240 -41.44 8.79 -4.38
N SER A 241 -40.32 8.63 -3.66
CA SER A 241 -39.50 9.76 -3.23
C SER A 241 -38.98 10.60 -4.40
N SER A 242 -39.14 11.91 -4.30
CA SER A 242 -38.56 12.89 -5.23
C SER A 242 -37.12 13.26 -4.89
N VAL A 243 -36.52 12.64 -3.87
CA VAL A 243 -35.17 12.95 -3.39
C VAL A 243 -34.15 12.29 -4.32
N ALA A 244 -33.20 13.08 -4.82
CA ALA A 244 -32.13 12.56 -5.65
C ALA A 244 -31.26 11.55 -4.87
N GLN A 245 -30.92 10.42 -5.47
CA GLN A 245 -30.04 9.45 -4.83
C GLN A 245 -28.58 9.97 -4.83
N PRO A 246 -27.78 9.64 -3.80
CA PRO A 246 -26.37 10.01 -3.76
C PRO A 246 -25.58 9.15 -4.74
N VAL A 247 -25.49 9.64 -5.97
CA VAL A 247 -24.76 9.00 -7.06
C VAL A 247 -23.33 9.56 -7.10
N PRO A 248 -22.30 8.75 -7.38
CA PRO A 248 -20.93 9.23 -7.54
C PRO A 248 -20.80 10.37 -8.55
N TRP A 249 -19.91 11.32 -8.27
CA TRP A 249 -19.68 12.53 -9.08
C TRP A 249 -19.54 12.27 -10.60
N TYR A 250 -18.83 11.21 -11.00
CA TYR A 250 -18.58 10.90 -12.41
C TYR A 250 -19.83 10.42 -13.18
N LYS A 251 -20.90 10.03 -12.46
CA LYS A 251 -22.20 9.69 -13.03
C LYS A 251 -23.16 10.89 -12.99
N GLU A 252 -22.95 11.86 -12.10
CA GLU A 252 -23.68 13.13 -12.10
C GLU A 252 -23.38 13.92 -13.38
N GLU A 253 -22.12 13.92 -13.82
CA GLU A 253 -21.63 14.65 -15.01
C GLU A 253 -21.81 13.89 -16.35
N SER A 254 -22.83 13.02 -16.45
CA SER A 254 -22.97 11.92 -17.43
C SER A 254 -23.11 12.26 -18.93
N ASP A 255 -22.66 13.43 -19.38
CA ASP A 255 -22.45 13.70 -20.82
C ASP A 255 -21.02 13.39 -21.29
N GLN A 256 -20.03 13.17 -20.41
CA GLN A 256 -18.62 13.04 -20.83
C GLN A 256 -17.87 11.79 -20.35
N CYS A 257 -18.29 11.12 -19.27
CA CYS A 257 -17.59 9.94 -18.73
C CYS A 257 -18.34 8.63 -18.98
N THR A 258 -18.15 8.03 -20.16
CA THR A 258 -18.58 6.65 -20.40
C THR A 258 -17.59 5.70 -19.74
N THR A 259 -17.96 5.11 -18.60
CA THR A 259 -17.14 4.06 -17.99
C THR A 259 -17.09 2.86 -18.94
N GLY A 260 -15.91 2.46 -19.39
CA GLY A 260 -15.72 1.23 -20.19
C GLY A 260 -15.99 -0.08 -19.43
N TRP A 261 -16.34 0.01 -18.15
CA TRP A 261 -16.56 -1.12 -17.24
C TRP A 261 -18.04 -1.50 -17.20
N LYS A 262 -18.35 -2.76 -17.50
CA LYS A 262 -19.71 -3.31 -17.33
C LYS A 262 -19.87 -3.84 -15.91
N LEU A 263 -20.55 -3.08 -15.06
CA LEU A 263 -20.82 -3.49 -13.69
C LEU A 263 -22.06 -4.40 -13.61
N PRO A 264 -22.08 -5.38 -12.68
CA PRO A 264 -23.30 -6.13 -12.36
C PRO A 264 -24.42 -5.22 -11.85
N SER A 265 -25.65 -5.48 -12.29
CA SER A 265 -26.85 -4.76 -11.83
C SER A 265 -26.98 -4.89 -10.29
N GLY A 266 -26.93 -3.75 -9.58
CA GLY A 266 -27.00 -3.70 -8.11
C GLY A 266 -25.65 -3.47 -7.39
N SER A 267 -24.56 -3.34 -8.13
CA SER A 267 -23.22 -3.02 -7.58
C SER A 267 -22.88 -1.53 -7.63
N GLU A 268 -23.89 -0.66 -7.73
CA GLU A 268 -23.66 0.79 -7.75
C GLU A 268 -23.42 1.27 -6.32
N PRO A 269 -22.20 1.70 -5.99
CA PRO A 269 -21.94 2.19 -4.65
C PRO A 269 -22.51 3.59 -4.47
N PRO A 270 -22.81 3.98 -3.23
CA PRO A 270 -23.13 5.37 -2.92
C PRO A 270 -21.94 6.29 -3.20
N ASP A 271 -22.22 7.57 -3.40
CA ASP A 271 -21.20 8.63 -3.47
C ASP A 271 -20.26 8.60 -2.24
N ALA A 272 -18.98 8.90 -2.46
CA ALA A 272 -17.97 8.90 -1.40
C ALA A 272 -18.24 9.96 -0.32
N LEU A 273 -18.68 11.17 -0.70
CA LEU A 273 -18.95 12.26 0.24
C LEU A 273 -20.13 11.87 1.13
N PHE A 274 -21.18 11.30 0.54
CA PHE A 274 -22.31 10.74 1.29
C PHE A 274 -21.86 9.63 2.26
N SER A 275 -20.95 8.77 1.81
CA SER A 275 -20.42 7.67 2.64
C SER A 275 -19.57 8.18 3.82
N LEU A 276 -18.84 9.28 3.66
CA LEU A 276 -18.15 9.95 4.78
C LEU A 276 -19.12 10.60 5.77
N ILE A 277 -20.19 11.23 5.28
CA ILE A 277 -21.23 11.77 6.17
C ILE A 277 -21.91 10.63 6.94
N LYS A 278 -22.20 9.50 6.28
CA LYS A 278 -22.71 8.27 6.91
C LYS A 278 -21.76 7.76 8.00
N LEU A 279 -20.46 7.75 7.75
CA LEU A 279 -19.44 7.33 8.73
C LEU A 279 -19.44 8.21 9.99
N SER A 280 -19.62 9.53 9.81
CA SER A 280 -19.71 10.48 10.94
C SER A 280 -21.02 10.33 11.72
N SER A 281 -22.11 10.00 11.03
CA SER A 281 -23.46 9.97 11.61
C SER A 281 -23.78 8.64 12.30
N LYS A 282 -23.24 7.52 11.80
CA LYS A 282 -23.51 6.17 12.32
C LYS A 282 -22.26 5.58 12.97
N PRO A 283 -22.21 5.47 14.31
CA PRO A 283 -21.07 4.88 15.01
C PRO A 283 -20.76 3.43 14.63
N ALA A 284 -21.78 2.66 14.25
CA ALA A 284 -21.64 1.26 13.85
C ALA A 284 -21.10 1.04 12.41
N CYS A 285 -20.85 2.12 11.65
CA CYS A 285 -20.37 2.00 10.28
C CYS A 285 -18.85 1.77 10.26
N SER A 286 -18.42 0.65 9.66
CA SER A 286 -17.01 0.31 9.50
C SER A 286 -16.41 0.88 8.21
N LEU A 287 -15.09 1.04 8.16
CA LEU A 287 -14.39 1.53 6.96
C LEU A 287 -14.58 0.60 5.74
N SER A 288 -14.79 -0.69 5.96
CA SER A 288 -15.05 -1.68 4.89
C SER A 288 -16.30 -1.37 4.05
N GLN A 289 -17.28 -0.66 4.62
CA GLN A 289 -18.52 -0.29 3.93
C GLN A 289 -18.42 1.05 3.16
N VAL A 290 -17.36 1.83 3.42
CA VAL A 290 -17.22 3.22 2.95
C VAL A 290 -16.09 3.34 1.93
N LEU A 291 -15.01 2.59 2.09
CA LEU A 291 -13.81 2.69 1.26
C LEU A 291 -13.88 1.85 -0.03
N THR A 292 -15.03 1.85 -0.70
CA THR A 292 -15.20 1.19 -2.00
C THR A 292 -14.60 2.05 -3.14
N PRO A 293 -13.65 1.55 -3.95
CA PRO A 293 -12.96 2.33 -5.00
C PRO A 293 -13.91 3.05 -5.96
N LEU A 294 -14.98 2.36 -6.36
CA LEU A 294 -16.01 2.87 -7.26
C LEU A 294 -16.78 4.08 -6.70
N SER A 295 -16.76 4.33 -5.39
CA SER A 295 -17.36 5.56 -4.83
C SER A 295 -16.54 6.81 -5.12
N PHE A 296 -15.23 6.65 -5.35
CA PHE A 296 -14.28 7.76 -5.50
C PHE A 296 -13.92 8.04 -6.96
N SER A 297 -13.88 6.99 -7.78
CA SER A 297 -13.32 7.04 -9.12
C SER A 297 -14.14 6.17 -10.09
N PRO A 298 -14.23 6.55 -11.38
CA PRO A 298 -14.89 5.73 -12.40
C PRO A 298 -14.21 4.36 -12.63
N SER A 299 -12.95 4.20 -12.22
CA SER A 299 -12.22 2.94 -12.31
C SER A 299 -12.31 2.12 -11.02
N PRO A 300 -12.67 0.82 -11.09
CA PRO A 300 -12.73 -0.06 -9.91
C PRO A 300 -11.36 -0.37 -9.30
N SER A 301 -10.28 -0.04 -10.00
CA SER A 301 -8.90 -0.32 -9.60
C SER A 301 -8.18 0.89 -8.98
N ASP A 302 -8.86 2.00 -8.74
CA ASP A 302 -8.25 3.18 -8.14
C ASP A 302 -8.39 3.16 -6.62
N TYR A 303 -7.31 2.71 -5.96
CA TYR A 303 -7.23 2.58 -4.52
C TYR A 303 -6.55 3.77 -3.84
N ARG A 304 -6.15 4.80 -4.60
CA ARG A 304 -5.40 5.95 -4.08
C ARG A 304 -6.17 6.66 -2.97
N LEU A 305 -7.37 7.17 -3.26
CA LEU A 305 -8.17 7.90 -2.28
C LEU A 305 -8.64 7.02 -1.11
N PRO A 306 -9.17 5.79 -1.34
CA PRO A 306 -9.46 4.85 -0.25
C PRO A 306 -8.29 4.63 0.71
N TRP A 307 -7.06 4.47 0.19
CA TRP A 307 -5.87 4.25 1.02
C TRP A 307 -5.50 5.47 1.86
N HIS A 308 -5.49 6.67 1.28
CA HIS A 308 -5.19 7.89 2.04
C HIS A 308 -6.23 8.13 3.14
N LEU A 309 -7.51 7.88 2.86
CA LEU A 309 -8.58 7.97 3.86
C LEU A 309 -8.42 6.95 4.98
N TYR A 310 -8.02 5.72 4.65
CA TYR A 310 -7.70 4.71 5.66
C TYR A 310 -6.58 5.19 6.60
N ILE A 311 -5.46 5.66 6.06
CA ILE A 311 -4.34 6.17 6.87
C ILE A 311 -4.81 7.32 7.78
N LEU A 312 -5.56 8.28 7.25
CA LEU A 312 -6.06 9.40 8.04
C LEU A 312 -7.05 8.98 9.15
N LEU A 313 -8.05 8.16 8.84
CA LEU A 313 -9.15 7.84 9.75
C LEU A 313 -8.79 6.83 10.82
N SER A 314 -8.06 5.76 10.44
CA SER A 314 -7.66 4.68 11.35
C SER A 314 -6.32 4.99 12.02
N ARG A 315 -5.30 5.35 11.25
CA ARG A 315 -3.92 5.45 11.77
C ARG A 315 -3.62 6.79 12.43
N CYS A 316 -3.99 7.90 11.80
CA CYS A 316 -3.69 9.25 12.33
C CYS A 316 -4.70 9.69 13.39
N LEU A 317 -5.99 9.70 13.04
CA LEU A 317 -7.06 10.25 13.89
C LEU A 317 -7.68 9.22 14.85
N ARG A 318 -7.54 7.92 14.59
CA ARG A 318 -8.09 6.82 15.40
C ARG A 318 -9.61 6.94 15.68
N ILE A 319 -10.37 7.41 14.69
CA ILE A 319 -11.83 7.63 14.86
C ILE A 319 -12.61 6.37 14.47
N ARG A 320 -12.18 5.67 13.42
CA ARG A 320 -12.85 4.46 12.89
C ARG A 320 -11.83 3.50 12.30
N ASP A 321 -12.20 2.23 12.28
CA ASP A 321 -11.36 1.18 11.73
C ASP A 321 -12.13 0.17 10.87
N PHE A 322 -11.40 -0.75 10.27
CA PHE A 322 -11.98 -1.93 9.64
C PHE A 322 -12.55 -2.89 10.69
N ALA A 323 -13.66 -3.53 10.34
CA ALA A 323 -14.35 -4.46 11.24
C ALA A 323 -13.58 -5.77 11.49
N ASP A 324 -12.58 -6.07 10.66
CA ASP A 324 -11.76 -7.28 10.73
C ASP A 324 -10.45 -7.10 11.50
N ARG A 325 -10.23 -5.91 12.09
CA ARG A 325 -9.05 -5.68 12.93
C ARG A 325 -9.09 -6.60 14.14
N GLY A 326 -8.05 -7.41 14.31
CA GLY A 326 -7.91 -8.30 15.46
C GLY A 326 -7.86 -7.52 16.77
N ASP A 327 -8.37 -8.12 17.84
CA ASP A 327 -8.13 -7.63 19.20
C ASP A 327 -6.65 -7.91 19.55
N PRO A 328 -5.83 -6.90 19.90
CA PRO A 328 -4.44 -7.11 20.29
C PRO A 328 -4.27 -7.98 21.55
N GLY A 329 -5.36 -8.34 22.25
CA GLY A 329 -5.34 -9.30 23.36
C GLY A 329 -4.66 -8.77 24.64
N VAL A 330 -4.15 -7.54 24.58
CA VAL A 330 -3.67 -6.78 25.72
C VAL A 330 -4.84 -5.91 26.18
N ARG A 331 -5.39 -6.19 27.37
CA ARG A 331 -6.32 -5.28 28.03
C ARG A 331 -5.58 -3.96 28.21
N ALA A 332 -6.01 -2.92 27.50
CA ALA A 332 -5.62 -1.57 27.85
C ALA A 332 -6.15 -1.30 29.27
N ASP A 333 -5.24 -1.26 30.25
CA ASP A 333 -5.61 -0.70 31.55
C ASP A 333 -6.07 0.74 31.28
N GLU A 334 -7.31 1.07 31.70
CA GLU A 334 -8.03 2.30 31.34
C GLU A 334 -7.34 3.60 31.82
N ASP A 335 -6.24 3.49 32.57
CA ASP A 335 -5.54 4.61 33.21
C ASP A 335 -4.28 5.11 32.48
N ASP A 336 -3.81 4.46 31.41
CA ASP A 336 -2.59 4.89 30.70
C ASP A 336 -2.85 5.39 29.26
N ALA A 337 -3.53 6.54 29.17
CA ALA A 337 -3.67 7.30 27.92
C ALA A 337 -2.34 7.93 27.43
N SER A 338 -1.20 7.68 28.11
CA SER A 338 0.10 8.29 27.82
C SER A 338 1.11 7.34 27.15
N SER A 339 0.81 6.04 27.08
CA SER A 339 1.64 5.07 26.35
C SER A 339 1.46 5.21 24.83
N GLU A 340 2.43 5.82 24.15
CA GLU A 340 2.45 5.99 22.69
C GLU A 340 2.48 4.67 21.91
N SER A 341 2.85 3.56 22.57
CA SER A 341 3.00 2.21 22.00
C SER A 341 1.80 1.29 22.30
N GLY A 342 0.58 1.71 21.94
CA GLY A 342 -0.54 0.76 21.89
C GLY A 342 -0.29 -0.26 20.78
N VAL A 343 -0.05 -1.52 21.13
CA VAL A 343 0.05 -2.62 20.16
C VAL A 343 -1.31 -2.72 19.46
N GLU A 344 -1.37 -2.32 18.21
CA GLU A 344 -2.59 -2.38 17.41
C GLU A 344 -2.72 -3.78 16.81
N GLY A 345 -3.93 -4.34 16.84
CA GLY A 345 -4.18 -5.63 16.18
C GLY A 345 -4.17 -5.49 14.66
N HIS A 346 -4.08 -6.62 13.97
CA HIS A 346 -3.88 -6.69 12.52
C HIS A 346 -5.20 -6.72 11.74
N SER A 347 -5.32 -5.92 10.67
CA SER A 347 -6.44 -5.96 9.71
C SER A 347 -6.01 -6.48 8.33
N PRO A 348 -6.49 -7.66 7.91
CA PRO A 348 -6.26 -8.17 6.57
C PRO A 348 -6.81 -7.27 5.45
N SER A 349 -7.96 -6.61 5.68
CA SER A 349 -8.55 -5.68 4.70
C SER A 349 -7.66 -4.46 4.46
N ALA A 350 -7.02 -3.93 5.50
CA ALA A 350 -6.05 -2.84 5.38
C ALA A 350 -4.84 -3.26 4.52
N ASP A 351 -4.30 -4.45 4.78
CA ASP A 351 -3.15 -4.99 4.03
C ASP A 351 -3.47 -5.23 2.56
N LEU A 352 -4.67 -5.73 2.24
CA LEU A 352 -5.15 -5.91 0.87
C LEU A 352 -5.30 -4.57 0.14
N LEU A 353 -5.80 -3.56 0.84
CA LEU A 353 -5.98 -2.22 0.30
C LEU A 353 -4.62 -1.54 0.05
N ALA A 354 -3.65 -1.69 0.96
CA ALA A 354 -2.27 -1.26 0.75
C ALA A 354 -1.61 -1.99 -0.44
N SER A 355 -1.76 -3.31 -0.52
CA SER A 355 -1.20 -4.12 -1.62
C SER A 355 -1.79 -3.74 -2.98
N SER A 356 -3.09 -3.47 -3.02
CA SER A 356 -3.80 -3.09 -4.25
C SER A 356 -3.40 -1.68 -4.73
N PHE A 357 -3.22 -0.73 -3.80
CA PHE A 357 -2.70 0.58 -4.15
C PHE A 357 -1.23 0.53 -4.58
N ALA A 358 -0.40 -0.29 -3.92
CA ALA A 358 0.99 -0.49 -4.33
C ALA A 358 1.10 -1.08 -5.74
N LEU A 359 0.21 -2.02 -6.12
CA LEU A 359 0.14 -2.56 -7.47
C LEU A 359 -0.21 -1.49 -8.51
N GLN A 360 -1.14 -0.57 -8.18
CA GLN A 360 -1.48 0.57 -9.04
C GLN A 360 -0.26 1.50 -9.25
N LEU A 361 0.50 1.76 -8.20
CA LEU A 361 1.73 2.57 -8.27
C LEU A 361 2.84 1.86 -9.06
N GLU A 362 2.96 0.55 -8.92
CA GLU A 362 3.89 -0.26 -9.71
C GLU A 362 3.60 -0.15 -11.21
N GLN A 363 2.33 -0.28 -11.60
CA GLN A 363 1.88 -0.17 -12.99
C GLN A 363 2.13 1.22 -13.60
N THR A 364 2.04 2.28 -12.80
CA THR A 364 2.36 3.65 -13.22
C THR A 364 3.87 3.95 -13.17
N GLY A 365 4.66 3.01 -12.67
CA GLY A 365 6.11 3.08 -12.63
C GLY A 365 6.70 3.78 -11.41
N MET A 366 5.89 4.13 -10.42
CA MET A 366 6.27 4.82 -9.18
C MET A 366 6.69 3.81 -8.10
N LEU A 367 7.91 3.29 -8.22
CA LEU A 367 8.40 2.19 -7.37
C LEU A 367 8.68 2.61 -5.92
N GLN A 368 9.21 3.82 -5.69
CA GLN A 368 9.52 4.29 -4.34
C GLN A 368 8.23 4.48 -3.54
N GLU A 369 7.22 5.05 -4.18
CA GLU A 369 5.88 5.26 -3.64
C GLU A 369 5.18 3.92 -3.39
N ALA A 370 5.33 2.95 -4.31
CA ALA A 370 4.78 1.61 -4.11
C ALA A 370 5.39 0.92 -2.88
N VAL A 371 6.72 0.97 -2.71
CA VAL A 371 7.39 0.44 -1.51
C VAL A 371 6.91 1.19 -0.26
N PHE A 372 6.80 2.51 -0.32
CA PHE A 372 6.28 3.32 0.80
C PHE A 372 4.87 2.89 1.22
N VAL A 373 3.97 2.63 0.28
CA VAL A 373 2.63 2.11 0.57
C VAL A 373 2.71 0.73 1.23
N LEU A 374 3.55 -0.17 0.71
CA LEU A 374 3.75 -1.50 1.29
C LEU A 374 4.32 -1.45 2.72
N LEU A 375 5.06 -0.39 3.08
CA LEU A 375 5.55 -0.22 4.46
C LEU A 375 4.43 -0.06 5.51
N HIS A 376 3.20 0.23 5.06
CA HIS A 376 2.02 0.36 5.91
C HIS A 376 1.26 -0.97 6.09
N ILE A 377 1.72 -2.07 5.50
CA ILE A 377 1.22 -3.42 5.79
C ILE A 377 1.52 -3.72 7.25
N GLU A 378 0.52 -4.17 8.01
CA GLU A 378 0.63 -4.31 9.46
C GLU A 378 1.44 -5.57 9.83
N GLY A 379 1.26 -6.67 9.09
CA GLY A 379 1.99 -7.91 9.33
C GLY A 379 3.45 -7.86 8.85
N SER A 380 4.42 -8.12 9.76
CA SER A 380 5.85 -8.08 9.43
C SER A 380 6.26 -9.06 8.32
N SER A 381 5.81 -10.31 8.41
CA SER A 381 6.10 -11.35 7.41
C SER A 381 5.46 -11.05 6.06
N GLY A 382 4.21 -10.56 6.07
CA GLY A 382 3.49 -10.11 4.88
C GLY A 382 4.18 -8.92 4.21
N ARG A 383 4.55 -7.91 5.00
CA ARG A 383 5.26 -6.71 4.56
C ARG A 383 6.61 -7.04 3.93
N ARG A 384 7.44 -7.84 4.61
CA ARG A 384 8.73 -8.32 4.10
C ARG A 384 8.55 -9.04 2.76
N ARG A 385 7.58 -9.96 2.67
CA ARG A 385 7.32 -10.72 1.45
C ARG A 385 6.85 -9.83 0.31
N ALA A 386 5.90 -8.93 0.56
CA ALA A 386 5.36 -8.03 -0.45
C ALA A 386 6.43 -7.09 -1.01
N ILE A 387 7.28 -6.52 -0.15
CA ILE A 387 8.38 -5.66 -0.58
C ILE A 387 9.41 -6.45 -1.40
N LYS A 388 9.84 -7.62 -0.91
CA LYS A 388 10.79 -8.48 -1.65
C LYS A 388 10.25 -8.89 -3.02
N ASP A 389 8.98 -9.26 -3.10
CA ASP A 389 8.32 -9.63 -4.36
C ASP A 389 8.24 -8.46 -5.35
N LEU A 390 7.88 -7.25 -4.87
CA LEU A 390 7.87 -6.05 -5.71
C LEU A 390 9.27 -5.68 -6.22
N LEU A 391 10.30 -5.78 -5.37
CA LEU A 391 11.69 -5.56 -5.77
C LEU A 391 12.15 -6.60 -6.78
N GLY A 392 11.83 -7.89 -6.57
CA GLY A 392 12.18 -8.97 -7.48
C GLY A 392 11.56 -8.80 -8.88
N ARG A 393 10.27 -8.45 -8.95
CA ARG A 393 9.57 -8.18 -10.22
C ARG A 393 10.13 -6.97 -10.97
N ASN A 394 10.63 -5.98 -10.25
CA ASN A 394 11.13 -4.72 -10.81
C ASN A 394 12.66 -4.60 -10.78
N ALA A 395 13.39 -5.72 -10.64
CA ALA A 395 14.85 -5.72 -10.48
C ALA A 395 15.60 -4.98 -11.60
N ILE A 396 15.09 -5.07 -12.85
CA ILE A 396 15.63 -4.37 -14.03
C ILE A 396 15.61 -2.84 -13.86
N ARG A 397 14.64 -2.33 -13.10
CA ARG A 397 14.40 -0.90 -12.92
C ARG A 397 15.09 -0.34 -11.67
N LEU A 398 15.86 -1.15 -10.94
CA LEU A 398 16.54 -0.75 -9.70
C LEU A 398 17.87 -0.02 -9.97
N ASP A 399 17.76 1.16 -10.59
CA ASP A 399 18.89 2.06 -10.84
C ASP A 399 19.47 2.64 -9.53
N ASP A 400 20.65 3.25 -9.61
CA ASP A 400 21.33 3.88 -8.46
C ASP A 400 20.49 5.00 -7.80
N TRP A 401 19.68 5.71 -8.58
CA TRP A 401 18.75 6.71 -8.04
C TRP A 401 17.67 6.06 -7.16
N ILE A 402 17.02 5.02 -7.68
CA ILE A 402 15.95 4.31 -6.98
C ILE A 402 16.50 3.65 -5.73
N THR A 403 17.64 2.97 -5.86
CA THR A 403 18.35 2.31 -4.76
C THR A 403 18.70 3.28 -3.63
N ARG A 404 19.20 4.48 -3.96
CA ARG A 404 19.49 5.52 -2.95
C ARG A 404 18.25 6.00 -2.22
N GLY A 405 17.11 6.16 -2.91
CA GLY A 405 15.85 6.51 -2.26
C GLY A 405 15.34 5.40 -1.36
N LEU A 406 15.32 4.15 -1.83
CA LEU A 406 14.87 3.00 -1.05
C LEU A 406 15.66 2.83 0.26
N ILE A 407 16.98 2.98 0.21
CA ILE A 407 17.84 2.83 1.39
C ILE A 407 17.81 4.08 2.26
N GLY A 408 17.85 5.26 1.66
CA GLY A 408 17.95 6.53 2.36
C GLY A 408 16.64 6.95 3.02
N SER A 409 15.58 7.17 2.22
CA SER A 409 14.31 7.65 2.74
C SER A 409 13.46 6.53 3.34
N LEU A 410 13.44 5.36 2.71
CA LEU A 410 12.57 4.25 3.11
C LEU A 410 13.24 3.20 4.02
N LYS A 411 14.54 3.38 4.31
CA LYS A 411 15.34 2.52 5.19
C LYS A 411 15.29 1.02 4.82
N ILE A 412 15.09 0.71 3.55
CA ILE A 412 15.06 -0.69 3.07
C ILE A 412 16.48 -1.27 3.14
N PRO A 413 16.66 -2.49 3.69
CA PRO A 413 17.97 -3.13 3.73
C PRO A 413 18.56 -3.35 2.34
N MET A 414 19.83 -2.99 2.16
CA MET A 414 20.57 -3.23 0.91
C MET A 414 20.56 -4.72 0.53
N ALA A 415 20.56 -5.61 1.52
CA ALA A 415 20.48 -7.06 1.30
C ALA A 415 19.29 -7.48 0.43
N TRP A 416 18.11 -6.86 0.61
CA TRP A 416 16.91 -7.23 -0.15
C TRP A 416 16.97 -6.73 -1.60
N ILE A 417 17.63 -5.60 -1.83
CA ILE A 417 17.86 -5.05 -3.16
C ILE A 417 18.85 -5.94 -3.92
N ASN A 418 19.94 -6.33 -3.26
CA ASN A 418 20.95 -7.22 -3.84
C ASN A 418 20.36 -8.62 -4.13
N GLU A 419 19.51 -9.15 -3.24
CA GLU A 419 18.78 -10.40 -3.47
C GLU A 419 17.89 -10.32 -4.72
N ALA A 420 17.13 -9.23 -4.89
CA ALA A 420 16.30 -9.02 -6.08
C ALA A 420 17.13 -8.93 -7.38
N LYS A 421 18.25 -8.19 -7.33
CA LYS A 421 19.19 -8.08 -8.46
C LYS A 421 19.83 -9.43 -8.79
N ALA A 422 20.21 -10.22 -7.78
CA ALA A 422 20.81 -11.53 -7.95
C ALA A 422 19.87 -12.51 -8.66
N VAL A 423 18.60 -12.56 -8.25
CA VAL A 423 17.57 -13.40 -8.90
C VAL A 423 17.39 -13.02 -10.38
N HIS A 424 17.42 -11.72 -10.69
CA HIS A 424 17.32 -11.24 -12.06
C HIS A 424 18.56 -11.55 -12.91
N ALA A 425 19.77 -11.41 -12.34
CA ALA A 425 21.02 -11.75 -13.00
C ALA A 425 21.07 -13.25 -13.34
N LEU A 426 20.62 -14.10 -12.41
CA LEU A 426 20.49 -15.55 -12.63
C LEU A 426 19.51 -15.85 -13.77
N ALA A 427 18.33 -15.20 -13.78
CA ALA A 427 17.36 -15.34 -14.87
C ALA A 427 17.88 -14.87 -16.23
N SER A 428 18.85 -13.94 -16.24
CA SER A 428 19.48 -13.40 -17.46
C SER A 428 20.68 -14.24 -17.93
N GLY A 429 21.09 -15.26 -17.16
CA GLY A 429 22.24 -16.12 -17.46
C GLY A 429 23.59 -15.60 -16.95
N ASN A 430 23.61 -14.46 -16.23
CA ASN A 430 24.82 -13.90 -15.64
C ASN A 430 25.09 -14.52 -14.25
N VAL A 431 25.58 -15.76 -14.25
CA VAL A 431 25.79 -16.56 -13.02
C VAL A 431 26.80 -15.90 -12.06
N TYR A 432 27.91 -15.38 -12.58
CA TYR A 432 28.96 -14.77 -11.73
C TYR A 432 28.48 -13.49 -11.03
N GLU A 433 27.77 -12.63 -11.76
CA GLU A 433 27.16 -11.41 -11.19
C GLU A 433 26.12 -11.77 -10.12
N ALA A 434 25.29 -12.79 -10.36
CA ALA A 434 24.34 -13.27 -9.36
C ALA A 434 25.04 -13.77 -8.09
N TYR A 435 26.16 -14.48 -8.24
CA TYR A 435 26.97 -14.94 -7.11
C TYR A 435 27.52 -13.77 -6.27
N GLU A 436 28.10 -12.76 -6.90
CA GLU A 436 28.61 -11.57 -6.19
C GLU A 436 27.49 -10.82 -5.46
N LEU A 437 26.32 -10.70 -6.09
CA LEU A 437 25.15 -10.06 -5.49
C LEU A 437 24.58 -10.87 -4.31
N TYR A 438 24.58 -12.20 -4.38
CA TYR A 438 24.17 -13.04 -3.23
C TYR A 438 25.13 -12.92 -2.05
N LEU A 439 26.45 -12.84 -2.30
CA LEU A 439 27.43 -12.54 -1.26
C LEU A 439 27.16 -11.17 -0.63
N ALA A 440 26.95 -10.14 -1.47
CA ALA A 440 26.63 -8.79 -1.01
C ALA A 440 25.28 -8.71 -0.28
N ALA A 441 24.38 -9.66 -0.50
CA ALA A 441 23.12 -9.81 0.24
C ALA A 441 23.26 -10.57 1.56
N GLY A 442 24.41 -11.20 1.84
CA GLY A 442 24.62 -12.08 2.99
C GLY A 442 23.91 -13.44 2.86
N MET A 443 23.49 -13.82 1.66
CA MET A 443 22.79 -15.08 1.35
C MET A 443 23.80 -16.16 0.96
N TYR A 444 24.64 -16.57 1.93
CA TYR A 444 25.76 -17.50 1.68
C TYR A 444 25.34 -18.89 1.21
N ASN A 445 24.18 -19.39 1.64
CA ASN A 445 23.65 -20.68 1.19
C ASN A 445 23.39 -20.67 -0.33
N SER A 446 22.68 -19.65 -0.82
CA SER A 446 22.37 -19.51 -2.25
C SER A 446 23.64 -19.23 -3.08
N ALA A 447 24.57 -18.42 -2.55
CA ALA A 447 25.86 -18.20 -3.20
C ALA A 447 26.68 -19.51 -3.29
N HIS A 448 26.71 -20.32 -2.23
CA HIS A 448 27.42 -21.60 -2.20
C HIS A 448 26.81 -22.62 -3.16
N GLU A 449 25.48 -22.73 -3.22
CA GLU A 449 24.82 -23.61 -4.20
C GLU A 449 25.17 -23.21 -5.63
N LEU A 450 25.13 -21.92 -5.94
CA LEU A 450 25.49 -21.40 -7.26
C LEU A 450 26.97 -21.62 -7.60
N ALA A 451 27.86 -21.44 -6.62
CA ALA A 451 29.28 -21.69 -6.77
C ALA A 451 29.59 -23.16 -7.06
N VAL A 452 28.95 -24.09 -6.33
CA VAL A 452 29.17 -25.53 -6.50
C VAL A 452 28.58 -26.04 -7.82
N LEU A 453 27.38 -25.61 -8.18
CA LEU A 453 26.64 -26.17 -9.32
C LEU A 453 27.05 -25.54 -10.65
N GLU A 454 27.35 -24.25 -10.70
CA GLU A 454 27.58 -23.58 -11.99
C GLU A 454 29.01 -23.07 -12.15
N LEU A 455 29.57 -22.39 -11.14
CA LEU A 455 30.85 -21.70 -11.29
C LEU A 455 32.08 -22.62 -11.14
N ALA A 456 32.06 -23.54 -10.18
CA ALA A 456 33.18 -24.43 -9.92
C ALA A 456 33.47 -25.39 -11.09
N PRO A 457 32.47 -26.05 -11.71
CA PRO A 457 32.71 -26.89 -12.90
C PRO A 457 33.33 -26.10 -14.05
N ASP A 458 32.84 -24.89 -14.31
CA ASP A 458 33.36 -24.03 -15.38
C ASP A 458 34.80 -23.55 -15.11
N ALA A 459 35.13 -23.24 -13.85
CA ALA A 459 36.48 -22.87 -13.44
C ALA A 459 37.46 -24.04 -13.59
N ILE A 460 37.04 -25.25 -13.21
CA ILE A 460 37.84 -26.48 -13.34
C ILE A 460 38.13 -26.79 -14.81
N ILE A 461 37.11 -26.73 -15.68
CA ILE A 461 37.27 -27.01 -17.12
C ILE A 461 38.22 -26.01 -17.79
N LYS A 462 38.31 -24.79 -17.26
CA LYS A 462 39.21 -23.74 -17.73
C LYS A 462 40.59 -23.77 -17.05
N ASP A 463 40.81 -24.71 -16.12
CA ASP A 463 42.01 -24.81 -15.27
C ASP A 463 42.30 -23.51 -14.47
N ASP A 464 41.26 -22.75 -14.12
CA ASP A 464 41.38 -21.51 -13.34
C ASP A 464 41.24 -21.81 -11.84
N LEU A 465 42.36 -22.27 -11.26
CA LEU A 465 42.45 -22.64 -9.85
C LEU A 465 42.43 -21.43 -8.90
N GLU A 466 42.82 -20.24 -9.38
CA GLU A 466 42.79 -19.01 -8.61
C GLU A 466 41.35 -18.55 -8.39
N LEU A 467 40.54 -18.53 -9.46
CA LEU A 467 39.12 -18.23 -9.37
C LEU A 467 38.39 -19.24 -8.45
N LEU A 468 38.70 -20.54 -8.57
CA LEU A 468 38.09 -21.56 -7.72
C LEU A 468 38.39 -21.32 -6.23
N LYS A 469 39.63 -20.94 -5.91
CA LYS A 469 40.03 -20.61 -4.54
C LYS A 469 39.29 -19.37 -4.04
N ASP A 470 39.28 -18.29 -4.83
CA ASP A 470 38.60 -17.03 -4.49
C ASP A 470 37.10 -17.21 -4.23
N LEU A 471 36.42 -18.05 -5.02
CA LEU A 471 34.99 -18.33 -4.90
C LEU A 471 34.62 -19.00 -3.57
N PHE A 472 35.48 -19.85 -3.02
CA PHE A 472 35.16 -20.55 -1.78
C PHE A 472 35.79 -19.89 -0.55
N GLU A 473 36.93 -19.19 -0.67
CA GLU A 473 37.51 -18.43 0.45
C GLU A 473 36.58 -17.31 0.94
N ARG A 474 35.83 -16.67 0.05
CA ARG A 474 34.85 -15.63 0.42
C ARG A 474 33.64 -16.17 1.21
N ILE A 475 33.41 -17.49 1.17
CA ILE A 475 32.32 -18.18 1.87
C ILE A 475 32.84 -18.83 3.16
N ASP A 476 34.14 -19.11 3.23
CA ASP A 476 34.76 -19.80 4.36
C ASP A 476 34.62 -19.00 5.66
N GLY A 477 34.14 -19.67 6.71
CA GLY A 477 33.81 -19.04 8.00
C GLY A 477 32.36 -18.61 8.17
N HIS A 478 31.52 -18.69 7.14
CA HIS A 478 30.07 -18.49 7.26
C HIS A 478 29.32 -19.81 7.47
N ALA A 479 28.18 -19.76 8.18
CA ALA A 479 27.33 -20.93 8.40
C ALA A 479 26.63 -21.30 7.08
N VAL A 480 27.15 -22.33 6.41
CA VAL A 480 26.64 -22.80 5.12
C VAL A 480 26.30 -24.28 5.17
N ASP A 481 25.13 -24.62 4.64
CA ASP A 481 24.64 -26.00 4.61
C ASP A 481 25.54 -26.88 3.71
N GLY A 482 26.07 -27.96 4.28
CA GLY A 482 26.91 -28.91 3.55
C GLY A 482 28.32 -28.41 3.19
N TRP A 483 28.80 -27.32 3.82
CA TRP A 483 30.14 -26.74 3.59
C TRP A 483 31.25 -27.79 3.62
N HIS A 484 31.27 -28.61 4.67
CA HIS A 484 32.30 -29.64 4.87
C HIS A 484 32.29 -30.76 3.83
N VAL A 485 31.14 -30.99 3.20
CA VAL A 485 30.99 -32.04 2.19
C VAL A 485 31.36 -31.48 0.81
N ARG A 486 30.94 -30.26 0.48
CA ARG A 486 31.03 -29.70 -0.88
C ARG A 486 32.09 -28.61 -1.00
N GLY A 487 31.83 -27.42 -0.45
CA GLY A 487 32.70 -26.25 -0.60
C GLY A 487 34.14 -26.49 -0.15
N LYS A 488 34.33 -27.19 0.98
CA LYS A 488 35.67 -27.56 1.46
C LYS A 488 36.40 -28.51 0.50
N ALA A 489 35.71 -29.42 -0.18
CA ALA A 489 36.35 -30.36 -1.11
C ALA A 489 36.94 -29.63 -2.33
N PHE A 490 36.31 -28.57 -2.81
CA PHE A 490 36.85 -27.72 -3.88
C PHE A 490 38.06 -26.89 -3.43
N LEU A 491 38.03 -26.35 -2.19
CA LEU A 491 39.20 -25.68 -1.60
C LEU A 491 40.37 -26.64 -1.40
N ASP A 492 40.12 -27.82 -0.85
CA ASP A 492 41.13 -28.85 -0.64
C ASP A 492 41.72 -29.34 -1.99
N TYR A 493 40.89 -29.41 -3.05
CA TYR A 493 41.35 -29.68 -4.41
C TYR A 493 42.25 -28.57 -4.96
N ALA A 494 41.82 -27.30 -4.91
CA ALA A 494 42.60 -26.16 -5.38
C ALA A 494 43.93 -26.05 -4.62
N HIS A 495 43.90 -26.28 -3.31
CA HIS A 495 45.09 -26.31 -2.46
C HIS A 495 46.03 -27.47 -2.84
N ALA A 496 45.52 -28.68 -3.07
CA ALA A 496 46.34 -29.79 -3.53
C ALA A 496 46.96 -29.54 -4.91
N MET A 497 46.21 -28.99 -5.85
CA MET A 497 46.69 -28.75 -7.22
C MET A 497 47.75 -27.64 -7.30
N THR A 498 47.68 -26.63 -6.43
CA THR A 498 48.66 -25.53 -6.36
C THR A 498 49.88 -25.86 -5.51
N ARG A 499 49.71 -26.49 -4.34
CA ARG A 499 50.82 -26.75 -3.40
C ARG A 499 51.66 -27.97 -3.75
N LEU A 500 51.08 -29.03 -4.31
CA LEU A 500 51.85 -30.22 -4.70
C LEU A 500 52.98 -29.94 -5.72
N PRO A 501 52.77 -29.14 -6.80
CA PRO A 501 53.87 -28.78 -7.69
C PRO A 501 54.91 -27.85 -7.04
N GLU A 502 54.49 -26.88 -6.22
CA GLU A 502 55.41 -25.98 -5.48
C GLU A 502 56.33 -26.76 -4.54
N LEU A 503 55.77 -27.66 -3.73
CA LEU A 503 56.54 -28.50 -2.80
C LEU A 503 57.48 -29.45 -3.55
N ARG A 504 57.08 -29.94 -4.73
CA ARG A 504 57.95 -30.77 -5.58
C ARG A 504 59.13 -29.99 -6.12
N GLU A 505 58.92 -28.80 -6.66
CA GLU A 505 60.01 -27.97 -7.18
C GLU A 505 61.02 -27.61 -6.09
N ARG A 506 60.52 -27.33 -4.87
CA ARG A 506 61.35 -27.04 -3.71
C ARG A 506 62.14 -28.24 -3.20
N LEU A 507 61.63 -29.47 -3.36
CA LEU A 507 62.30 -30.70 -2.91
C LEU A 507 63.20 -31.36 -3.98
N VAL A 508 62.91 -31.19 -5.27
CA VAL A 508 63.64 -31.80 -6.40
C VAL A 508 64.63 -30.81 -7.04
N GLY A 509 64.51 -29.51 -6.77
CA GLY A 509 65.42 -28.49 -7.28
C GLY A 509 66.87 -28.71 -6.86
N VAL A 510 67.81 -28.39 -7.76
CA VAL A 510 69.27 -28.64 -7.64
C VAL A 510 69.92 -28.01 -6.38
N ASN A 511 69.21 -27.13 -5.66
CA ASN A 511 69.65 -26.48 -4.42
C ASN A 511 68.68 -26.68 -3.23
N ALA A 512 67.89 -27.75 -3.22
CA ALA A 512 66.91 -28.03 -2.17
C ALA A 512 67.59 -28.38 -0.82
N VAL A 513 67.37 -27.55 0.21
CA VAL A 513 67.53 -27.97 1.61
C VAL A 513 66.16 -28.49 2.05
N PRO A 514 66.02 -29.79 2.38
CA PRO A 514 64.74 -30.34 2.77
C PRO A 514 64.34 -29.78 4.14
N ASP A 515 63.38 -28.87 4.16
CA ASP A 515 62.76 -28.42 5.40
C ASP A 515 61.81 -29.52 5.92
N VAL A 516 61.89 -29.85 7.21
CA VAL A 516 61.09 -30.94 7.81
C VAL A 516 59.60 -30.65 7.67
N THR A 517 59.22 -29.37 7.71
CA THR A 517 57.85 -28.89 7.53
C THR A 517 57.28 -29.23 6.14
N ASP A 518 58.06 -28.98 5.09
CA ASP A 518 57.63 -29.22 3.70
C ASP A 518 57.44 -30.72 3.43
N SER A 519 58.28 -31.55 4.07
CA SER A 519 58.13 -33.00 4.00
C SER A 519 56.88 -33.50 4.74
N THR A 520 56.55 -32.92 5.91
CA THR A 520 55.34 -33.27 6.66
C THR A 520 54.06 -32.83 5.95
N GLU A 521 54.05 -31.63 5.37
CA GLU A 521 52.93 -31.11 4.58
C GLU A 521 52.70 -31.96 3.33
N LEU A 522 53.77 -32.38 2.64
CA LEU A 522 53.68 -33.29 1.52
C LEU A 522 53.09 -34.66 1.93
N GLU A 523 53.48 -35.19 3.08
CA GLU A 523 52.90 -36.44 3.59
C GLU A 523 51.42 -36.29 3.93
N GLU A 524 51.02 -35.18 4.53
CA GLU A 524 49.62 -34.88 4.86
C GLU A 524 48.76 -34.76 3.60
N LEU A 525 49.23 -34.03 2.60
CA LEU A 525 48.57 -33.92 1.29
C LEU A 525 48.51 -35.27 0.57
N SER A 526 49.56 -36.08 0.65
CA SER A 526 49.56 -37.44 0.07
C SER A 526 48.53 -38.38 0.73
N ARG A 527 48.16 -38.13 2.00
CA ARG A 527 47.12 -38.89 2.72
C ARG A 527 45.72 -38.32 2.51
N SER A 528 45.59 -37.03 2.22
CA SER A 528 44.29 -36.37 1.99
C SER A 528 43.79 -36.54 0.56
N VAL A 529 44.66 -36.52 -0.45
CA VAL A 529 44.30 -36.66 -1.87
C VAL A 529 43.48 -37.93 -2.17
N PRO A 530 43.84 -39.14 -1.66
CA PRO A 530 43.01 -40.34 -1.86
C PRO A 530 41.63 -40.25 -1.22
N LYS A 531 41.49 -39.53 -0.09
CA LYS A 531 40.21 -39.29 0.57
C LYS A 531 39.35 -38.32 -0.24
N LEU A 532 39.97 -37.28 -0.81
CA LEU A 532 39.30 -36.34 -1.71
C LEU A 532 38.76 -37.06 -2.96
N ILE A 533 39.56 -37.92 -3.60
CA ILE A 533 39.11 -38.72 -4.76
C ILE A 533 37.88 -39.58 -4.43
N GLY A 534 37.77 -40.07 -3.18
CA GLY A 534 36.60 -40.82 -2.74
C GLY A 534 35.35 -39.99 -2.49
N ILE A 535 35.49 -38.70 -2.16
CA ILE A 535 34.38 -37.79 -1.80
C ILE A 535 33.89 -37.01 -3.03
N LEU A 536 34.77 -36.67 -3.97
CA LEU A 536 34.45 -35.88 -5.17
C LEU A 536 33.25 -36.38 -5.99
N PRO A 537 32.99 -37.70 -6.15
CA PRO A 537 31.80 -38.19 -6.84
C PRO A 537 30.48 -37.83 -6.16
N ASP A 538 30.47 -37.64 -4.85
CA ASP A 538 29.27 -37.30 -4.07
C ASP A 538 29.07 -35.77 -3.96
N VAL A 539 30.06 -34.97 -4.39
CA VAL A 539 30.04 -33.50 -4.32
C VAL A 539 29.23 -32.86 -5.44
N LEU A 540 29.35 -33.41 -6.66
CA LEU A 540 28.62 -32.94 -7.85
C LEU A 540 27.36 -33.79 -8.02
N HIS A 541 26.22 -33.23 -7.65
CA HIS A 541 24.96 -33.97 -7.50
C HIS A 541 24.31 -34.34 -8.85
N ASP A 542 24.66 -33.67 -9.95
CA ASP A 542 23.94 -33.81 -11.21
C ASP A 542 24.77 -34.53 -12.28
N HIS A 543 24.65 -35.86 -12.33
CA HIS A 543 25.25 -36.66 -13.40
C HIS A 543 24.62 -36.44 -14.77
N SER A 544 23.53 -35.65 -14.86
CA SER A 544 22.91 -35.28 -16.13
C SER A 544 23.59 -34.10 -16.81
N ASP A 545 24.28 -33.23 -16.06
CA ASP A 545 25.05 -32.14 -16.63
C ASP A 545 26.43 -32.64 -17.11
N ILE A 546 26.69 -32.45 -18.39
CA ILE A 546 27.96 -32.82 -19.04
C ILE A 546 29.13 -32.06 -18.39
N ARG A 547 28.91 -30.81 -17.95
CA ARG A 547 29.94 -30.00 -17.30
C ARG A 547 30.41 -30.64 -16.00
N HIS A 548 29.49 -31.16 -15.20
CA HIS A 548 29.81 -31.80 -13.92
C HIS A 548 30.61 -33.09 -14.14
N THR A 549 30.22 -33.89 -15.13
CA THR A 549 30.96 -35.11 -15.47
C THR A 549 32.36 -34.83 -16.01
N ALA A 550 32.51 -33.78 -16.83
CA ALA A 550 33.79 -33.34 -17.37
C ALA A 550 34.70 -32.79 -16.26
N ALA A 551 34.19 -31.90 -15.42
CA ALA A 551 34.93 -31.35 -14.29
C ALA A 551 35.37 -32.44 -13.31
N LEU A 552 34.50 -33.39 -12.97
CA LEU A 552 34.84 -34.53 -12.11
C LEU A 552 35.97 -35.37 -12.73
N ALA A 553 35.87 -35.70 -14.02
CA ALA A 553 36.90 -36.48 -14.71
C ALA A 553 38.24 -35.74 -14.72
N GLU A 554 38.22 -34.43 -14.92
CA GLU A 554 39.40 -33.57 -14.88
C GLU A 554 40.02 -33.49 -13.48
N MET A 555 39.21 -33.28 -12.44
CA MET A 555 39.68 -33.26 -11.05
C MET A 555 40.33 -34.59 -10.65
N ILE A 556 39.68 -35.72 -10.97
CA ILE A 556 40.23 -37.05 -10.65
C ILE A 556 41.49 -37.31 -11.47
N SER A 557 41.50 -36.97 -12.75
CA SER A 557 42.69 -37.12 -13.61
C SER A 557 43.86 -36.28 -13.11
N GLY A 558 43.62 -35.00 -12.76
CA GLY A 558 44.60 -34.08 -12.23
C GLY A 558 45.20 -34.58 -10.91
N LEU A 559 44.35 -34.93 -9.94
CA LEU A 559 44.80 -35.45 -8.65
C LEU A 559 45.56 -36.79 -8.78
N THR A 560 45.07 -37.71 -9.62
CA THR A 560 45.74 -39.01 -9.82
C THR A 560 47.09 -38.87 -10.50
N LEU A 561 47.21 -37.99 -11.51
CA LEU A 561 48.47 -37.68 -12.17
C LEU A 561 49.48 -37.03 -11.22
N ARG A 562 49.04 -36.11 -10.36
CA ARG A 562 49.91 -35.49 -9.35
C ARG A 562 50.33 -36.47 -8.25
N LEU A 563 49.45 -37.38 -7.86
CA LEU A 563 49.76 -38.45 -6.89
C LEU A 563 50.76 -39.48 -7.46
N ASP A 564 50.56 -39.89 -8.72
CA ASP A 564 51.46 -40.80 -9.45
C ASP A 564 52.88 -40.24 -9.57
N GLN A 565 53.02 -38.92 -9.69
CA GLN A 565 54.32 -38.24 -9.75
C GLN A 565 55.04 -38.19 -8.39
N LEU A 566 54.36 -38.51 -7.27
CA LEU A 566 54.90 -38.37 -5.90
C LEU A 566 55.12 -39.72 -5.19
N ARG A 567 54.20 -40.68 -5.31
CA ARG A 567 54.32 -42.04 -4.72
C ARG A 567 53.50 -43.07 -5.52
N PRO A 568 54.10 -43.95 -6.34
CA PRO A 568 53.36 -44.97 -7.10
C PRO A 568 52.67 -46.10 -6.27
N PRO A 569 53.08 -46.48 -5.04
CA PRO A 569 52.44 -47.61 -4.35
C PRO A 569 51.15 -47.28 -3.57
N ALA A 570 50.73 -46.02 -3.46
CA ALA A 570 49.58 -45.64 -2.61
C ALA A 570 48.20 -45.93 -3.24
N LEU A 571 48.12 -46.23 -4.54
CA LEU A 571 46.86 -46.39 -5.28
C LEU A 571 46.27 -47.82 -5.29
N GLY A 572 46.88 -48.77 -4.57
CA GLY A 572 46.38 -50.15 -4.48
C GLY A 572 44.93 -50.29 -3.99
N SER A 573 44.40 -49.26 -3.32
CA SER A 573 43.06 -49.24 -2.73
C SER A 573 41.95 -48.62 -3.62
N LEU A 574 42.27 -47.97 -4.75
CA LEU A 574 41.29 -47.17 -5.54
C LEU A 574 40.70 -47.91 -6.77
N ARG A 575 40.75 -49.24 -6.80
CA ARG A 575 40.25 -50.08 -7.92
C ARG A 575 38.75 -49.94 -8.24
N SER A 576 37.97 -49.22 -7.44
CA SER A 576 36.52 -49.10 -7.59
C SER A 576 36.02 -47.76 -8.13
N ALA A 577 36.89 -46.77 -8.41
CA ALA A 577 36.45 -45.46 -8.92
C ALA A 577 36.37 -45.43 -10.47
N PRO A 578 35.42 -44.68 -11.07
CA PRO A 578 35.30 -44.51 -12.52
C PRO A 578 36.41 -43.57 -13.05
N VAL A 579 37.65 -44.09 -13.09
CA VAL A 579 38.80 -43.36 -13.63
C VAL A 579 38.86 -43.53 -15.16
N PRO A 580 39.12 -42.45 -15.95
CA PRO A 580 39.30 -42.52 -17.39
C PRO A 580 40.34 -43.57 -17.83
N GLU A 581 40.14 -44.22 -18.98
CA GLU A 581 41.02 -45.32 -19.43
C GLU A 581 42.47 -44.88 -19.70
N ALA A 582 42.67 -43.63 -20.12
CA ALA A 582 44.00 -43.06 -20.39
C ALA A 582 44.85 -42.91 -19.11
N THR A 583 44.24 -42.49 -18.00
CA THR A 583 44.93 -42.38 -16.71
C THR A 583 45.16 -43.75 -16.08
N LYS A 584 44.26 -44.72 -16.28
CA LYS A 584 44.53 -46.14 -15.92
C LYS A 584 45.76 -46.69 -16.66
N LEU A 585 45.90 -46.40 -17.95
CA LEU A 585 47.07 -46.80 -18.75
C LEU A 585 48.36 -46.12 -18.29
N HIS A 586 48.31 -44.83 -17.98
CA HIS A 586 49.47 -44.10 -17.46
C HIS A 586 49.91 -44.63 -16.10
N HIS A 587 48.95 -44.93 -15.20
CA HIS A 587 49.22 -45.54 -13.90
C HIS A 587 49.81 -46.95 -14.03
N MET A 588 49.27 -47.78 -14.93
CA MET A 588 49.85 -49.09 -15.22
C MET A 588 51.30 -48.97 -15.73
N ARG A 589 51.59 -47.96 -16.54
CA ARG A 589 52.93 -47.67 -17.05
C ARG A 589 53.87 -47.18 -15.95
N SER A 590 53.44 -46.29 -15.05
CA SER A 590 54.26 -45.80 -13.94
C SER A 590 54.58 -46.90 -12.93
N VAL A 591 53.59 -47.73 -12.56
CA VAL A 591 53.78 -48.91 -11.69
C VAL A 591 54.70 -49.95 -12.33
N ALA A 592 54.58 -50.19 -13.63
CA ALA A 592 55.48 -51.09 -14.35
C ALA A 592 56.91 -50.54 -14.41
N TYR A 593 57.06 -49.23 -14.62
CA TYR A 593 58.36 -48.55 -14.64
C TYR A 593 59.05 -48.56 -13.27
N GLU A 594 58.32 -48.35 -12.18
CA GLU A 594 58.90 -48.40 -10.82
C GLU A 594 59.24 -49.84 -10.40
N LYS A 595 58.40 -50.83 -10.75
CA LYS A 595 58.77 -52.25 -10.58
C LYS A 595 60.04 -52.59 -11.34
N PHE A 596 60.19 -52.06 -12.55
CA PHE A 596 61.40 -52.21 -13.35
C PHE A 596 62.62 -51.56 -12.68
N LEU A 597 62.48 -50.34 -12.14
CA LEU A 597 63.55 -49.68 -11.38
C LEU A 597 63.94 -50.44 -10.11
N ARG A 598 62.97 -50.96 -9.34
CA ARG A 598 63.26 -51.81 -8.16
C ARG A 598 63.94 -53.12 -8.52
N THR A 599 63.65 -53.70 -9.68
CA THR A 599 64.37 -54.89 -10.15
C THR A 599 65.81 -54.58 -10.59
N ILE A 600 66.12 -53.33 -10.94
CA ILE A 600 67.48 -52.88 -11.28
C ILE A 600 68.28 -52.54 -10.02
N GLU A 601 67.66 -52.03 -8.95
CA GLU A 601 68.35 -51.73 -7.68
C GLU A 601 68.68 -52.98 -6.83
N VAL A 602 68.07 -54.13 -7.13
CA VAL A 602 68.27 -55.41 -6.40
C VAL A 602 69.17 -56.40 -7.19
N ALA A 603 69.56 -56.07 -8.42
CA ALA A 603 70.52 -56.83 -9.23
C ALA A 603 71.90 -56.16 -9.21
#